data_AF-K9X6U1-F1
#
_entry.id   AF-K9X6U1-F1
#
_cell.length_a   1.000
_cell.length_b   1.000
_cell.length_c   1.000
_cell.angle_alpha   90.00
_cell.angle_beta   90.00
_cell.angle_gamma   90.00
#
_symmetry.space_group_name_H-M   'P 1'
#
loop_
_entity.id
_entity.type
_entity.pdbx_description
1 polymer ?
#
loop_
_entity_poly.entity_id
_entity_poly.type
_entity_poly.pdbx_seq_one_letter_code
_entity_poly.pdbx_strand_id
1 'polypeptide(L)'
;MNKLLFTGKCFRFIAFVLPLLMWWGYKEVQNQFSHPQAMLVLGGSTRRLEREKFTADFAREHPNIPIWITGGSPPRFTQQVFSKAGVDPRRLHLDYEAVDTVTNFTTLVDDLQARGIKSVYLITSDFHMRRACVIGEIILGSRGIEFKPVPVPSEKSPEPIQKSIRDGARAIIWVATGYTGADAAKNKR
;
A
#
# COMPACT_ATOMS: atom_id res chain seq x y z
N MET A 1 -55.60 -16.20 8.09
CA MET A 1 -54.52 -15.92 9.07
C MET A 1 -53.20 -16.54 8.57
N ASN A 2 -52.45 -15.81 7.74
CA ASN A 2 -51.10 -16.24 7.36
C ASN A 2 -50.09 -15.41 8.16
N LYS A 3 -49.58 -15.97 9.24
CA LYS A 3 -48.36 -15.46 9.87
C LYS A 3 -47.22 -15.72 8.89
N LEU A 4 -46.84 -14.69 8.15
CA LEU A 4 -45.62 -14.66 7.37
C LEU A 4 -44.46 -14.82 8.37
N LEU A 5 -43.96 -16.05 8.50
CA LEU A 5 -42.69 -16.34 9.15
C LEU A 5 -41.58 -15.77 8.25
N PHE A 6 -41.38 -14.45 8.31
CA PHE A 6 -40.13 -13.83 7.88
C PHE A 6 -39.08 -14.16 8.94
N THR A 7 -38.64 -15.41 8.86
CA THR A 7 -37.79 -16.13 9.79
C THR A 7 -36.51 -15.31 10.04
N GLY A 8 -36.25 -14.98 11.31
CA GLY A 8 -35.20 -14.07 11.81
C GLY A 8 -33.73 -14.35 11.46
N LYS A 9 -33.44 -15.21 10.48
CA LYS A 9 -32.11 -15.41 9.88
C LYS A 9 -31.75 -14.29 8.89
N CYS A 10 -32.70 -13.81 8.09
CA CYS A 10 -32.45 -12.74 7.11
C CYS A 10 -32.15 -11.40 7.81
N PHE A 11 -32.88 -11.12 8.91
CA PHE A 11 -32.68 -9.92 9.73
C PHE A 11 -31.30 -9.87 10.40
N ARG A 12 -30.79 -11.03 10.85
CA ARG A 12 -29.44 -11.15 11.43
C ARG A 12 -28.32 -10.95 10.40
N PHE A 13 -28.45 -11.45 9.18
CA PHE A 13 -27.46 -11.21 8.13
C PHE A 13 -27.42 -9.74 7.69
N ILE A 14 -28.59 -9.12 7.53
CA ILE A 14 -28.69 -7.69 7.18
C ILE A 14 -28.04 -6.81 8.26
N ALA A 15 -28.20 -7.15 9.53
CA ALA A 15 -27.63 -6.39 10.65
C ALA A 15 -26.08 -6.34 10.66
N PHE A 16 -25.38 -7.31 10.04
CA PHE A 16 -23.91 -7.30 9.95
C PHE A 16 -23.40 -6.79 8.60
N VAL A 17 -24.11 -7.08 7.51
CA VAL A 17 -23.69 -6.66 6.17
C VAL A 17 -23.90 -5.17 5.96
N LEU A 18 -24.99 -4.60 6.47
CA LEU A 18 -25.32 -3.20 6.24
C LEU A 18 -24.31 -2.23 6.89
N PRO A 19 -23.85 -2.42 8.15
CA PRO A 19 -22.79 -1.60 8.72
C PRO A 19 -21.45 -1.74 7.98
N LEU A 20 -21.11 -2.94 7.49
CA LEU A 20 -19.90 -3.15 6.69
C LEU A 20 -19.97 -2.41 5.35
N LEU A 21 -21.11 -2.45 4.67
CA LEU A 21 -21.33 -1.70 3.44
C LEU A 21 -21.35 -0.19 3.69
N MET A 22 -21.97 0.27 4.77
CA MET A 22 -21.96 1.69 5.14
C MET A 22 -20.55 2.16 5.50
N TRP A 23 -19.79 1.37 6.25
CA TRP A 23 -18.38 1.62 6.55
C TRP A 23 -17.54 1.69 5.29
N TRP A 24 -17.73 0.73 4.37
CA TRP A 24 -17.05 0.71 3.09
C TRP A 24 -17.39 1.93 2.24
N GLY A 25 -18.67 2.28 2.12
CA GLY A 25 -19.12 3.47 1.41
C GLY A 25 -18.60 4.75 2.03
N TYR A 26 -18.56 4.84 3.37
CA TYR A 26 -17.98 5.97 4.08
C TYR A 26 -16.47 6.11 3.80
N LYS A 27 -15.71 5.02 3.83
CA LYS A 27 -14.28 5.05 3.46
C LYS A 27 -14.07 5.47 2.01
N GLU A 28 -14.88 4.98 1.08
CA GLU A 28 -14.78 5.37 -0.34
C GLU A 28 -15.02 6.87 -0.50
N VAL A 29 -16.05 7.42 0.14
CA VAL A 29 -16.35 8.86 0.12
C VAL A 29 -15.21 9.67 0.75
N GLN A 30 -14.71 9.28 1.92
CA GLN A 30 -13.55 9.93 2.55
C GLN A 30 -12.34 9.92 1.62
N ASN A 31 -12.08 8.79 0.96
CA ASN A 31 -10.95 8.67 0.05
C ASN A 31 -11.07 9.62 -1.14
N GLN A 32 -12.27 9.91 -1.65
CA GLN A 32 -12.42 10.91 -2.73
C GLN A 32 -11.93 12.30 -2.31
N PHE A 33 -12.16 12.69 -1.06
CA PHE A 33 -11.76 13.99 -0.53
C PHE A 33 -10.36 14.01 0.11
N SER A 34 -9.75 12.85 0.34
CA SER A 34 -8.40 12.77 0.89
C SER A 34 -7.39 13.29 -0.14
N HIS A 35 -6.50 14.17 0.30
CA HIS A 35 -5.42 14.69 -0.54
C HIS A 35 -4.13 13.98 -0.10
N PRO A 36 -3.59 13.05 -0.90
CA PRO A 36 -2.38 12.35 -0.52
C PRO A 36 -1.22 13.33 -0.28
N GLN A 37 -0.53 13.14 0.84
CA GLN A 37 0.55 13.99 1.32
C GLN A 37 1.93 13.41 1.00
N ALA A 38 1.99 12.17 0.51
CA ALA A 38 3.22 11.52 0.08
C ALA A 38 2.95 10.47 -1.00
N MET A 39 3.98 10.14 -1.78
CA MET A 39 3.99 8.97 -2.65
C MET A 39 4.74 7.84 -1.95
N LEU A 40 4.08 6.70 -1.72
CA LEU A 40 4.70 5.48 -1.23
C LEU A 40 4.85 4.51 -2.39
N VAL A 41 6.07 4.43 -2.93
CA VAL A 41 6.45 3.56 -4.03
C VAL A 41 6.97 2.25 -3.44
N LEU A 42 6.16 1.20 -3.57
CA LEU A 42 6.63 -0.14 -3.23
C LEU A 42 7.54 -0.61 -4.34
N GLY A 43 8.76 -0.97 -3.98
CA GLY A 43 9.81 -1.35 -4.90
C GLY A 43 9.87 -2.85 -5.20
N GLY A 44 11.03 -3.24 -5.70
CA GLY A 44 11.41 -4.45 -6.40
C GLY A 44 12.19 -4.05 -7.66
N SER A 45 13.47 -4.40 -7.71
CA SER A 45 14.35 -3.94 -8.78
C SER A 45 13.99 -4.62 -10.11
N THR A 46 13.61 -3.83 -11.12
CA THR A 46 13.56 -4.31 -12.51
C THR A 46 14.66 -3.61 -13.30
N ARG A 47 15.25 -4.29 -14.30
CA ARG A 47 16.25 -3.68 -15.18
C ARG A 47 15.72 -2.46 -15.95
N ARG A 48 14.39 -2.31 -16.03
CA ARG A 48 13.72 -1.28 -16.83
C ARG A 48 13.32 -0.04 -16.03
N LEU A 49 13.36 -0.10 -14.69
CA LEU A 49 13.00 1.01 -13.79
C LEU A 49 11.60 1.57 -14.06
N GLU A 50 10.64 0.70 -14.40
CA GLU A 50 9.30 1.10 -14.86
C GLU A 50 8.55 1.91 -13.80
N ARG A 51 8.63 1.47 -12.53
CA ARG A 51 7.98 2.16 -11.40
C ARG A 51 8.64 3.49 -11.09
N GLU A 52 9.96 3.55 -11.10
CA GLU A 52 10.71 4.79 -10.86
C GLU A 52 10.43 5.82 -11.96
N LYS A 53 10.41 5.41 -13.23
CA LYS A 53 10.09 6.30 -14.36
C LYS A 53 8.66 6.81 -14.29
N PHE A 54 7.70 5.90 -14.10
CA PHE A 54 6.30 6.26 -13.95
C PHE A 54 6.11 7.25 -12.78
N THR A 55 6.71 6.94 -11.62
CA THR A 55 6.59 7.81 -10.44
C THR A 55 7.24 9.16 -10.68
N ALA A 56 8.40 9.21 -11.35
CA ALA A 56 9.07 10.46 -11.66
C ALA A 56 8.22 11.36 -12.57
N ASP A 57 7.55 10.79 -13.56
CA ASP A 57 6.60 11.52 -14.41
C ASP A 57 5.38 12.00 -13.62
N PHE A 58 4.79 11.11 -12.82
CA PHE A 58 3.64 11.41 -11.95
C PHE A 58 3.96 12.50 -10.92
N ALA A 59 5.19 12.54 -10.40
CA ALA A 59 5.66 13.52 -9.42
C ALA A 59 5.78 14.95 -9.98
N ARG A 60 5.74 15.13 -11.30
CA ARG A 60 5.68 16.46 -11.92
C ARG A 60 4.31 17.11 -11.76
N GLU A 61 3.25 16.31 -11.76
CA GLU A 61 1.87 16.77 -11.52
C GLU A 61 1.61 17.09 -10.04
N HIS A 62 2.51 16.62 -9.15
CA HIS A 62 2.45 16.82 -7.70
C HIS A 62 3.79 17.36 -7.16
N PRO A 63 4.16 18.63 -7.42
CA PRO A 63 5.52 19.14 -7.21
C PRO A 63 5.99 19.17 -5.75
N ASN A 64 5.07 19.17 -4.77
CA ASN A 64 5.39 19.43 -3.37
C ASN A 64 5.27 18.20 -2.44
N ILE A 65 4.90 17.03 -2.97
CA ILE A 65 4.75 15.84 -2.13
C ILE A 65 6.05 15.01 -2.09
N PRO A 66 6.51 14.61 -0.88
CA PRO A 66 7.67 13.71 -0.72
C PRO A 66 7.38 12.33 -1.31
N ILE A 67 8.44 11.67 -1.74
CA ILE A 67 8.42 10.36 -2.41
C ILE A 67 9.24 9.39 -1.59
N TRP A 68 8.58 8.37 -1.06
CA TRP A 68 9.15 7.28 -0.28
C TRP A 68 9.26 6.05 -1.15
N ILE A 69 10.46 5.52 -1.34
CA ILE A 69 10.72 4.36 -2.19
C ILE A 69 11.33 3.26 -1.34
N THR A 70 10.64 2.14 -1.21
CA THR A 70 11.06 0.99 -0.37
C THR A 70 11.44 -0.21 -1.22
N GLY A 71 12.59 -0.85 -0.98
CA GLY A 71 13.04 -2.03 -1.72
C GLY A 71 13.27 -1.76 -3.22
N GLY A 72 13.47 -0.49 -3.60
CA GLY A 72 13.58 -0.02 -4.97
C GLY A 72 14.92 -0.38 -5.65
N SER A 73 15.15 0.22 -6.81
CA SER A 73 16.44 0.09 -7.51
C SER A 73 17.57 0.83 -6.78
N PRO A 74 18.85 0.52 -7.06
CA PRO A 74 19.97 1.13 -6.35
C PRO A 74 19.94 2.68 -6.38
N PRO A 75 20.38 3.36 -5.31
CA PRO A 75 20.15 4.80 -5.11
C PRO A 75 20.56 5.67 -6.29
N ARG A 76 21.72 5.37 -6.89
CA ARG A 76 22.25 6.12 -8.04
C ARG A 76 21.30 6.10 -9.24
N PHE A 77 20.78 4.92 -9.60
CA PHE A 77 19.88 4.80 -10.75
C PHE A 77 18.54 5.45 -10.48
N THR A 78 18.01 5.27 -9.28
CA THR A 78 16.76 5.89 -8.84
C THR A 78 16.89 7.42 -8.89
N GLN A 79 17.89 7.99 -8.23
CA GLN A 79 18.13 9.44 -8.23
C GLN A 79 18.32 10.00 -9.65
N GLN A 80 19.01 9.28 -10.54
CA GLN A 80 19.17 9.69 -11.93
C GLN A 80 17.84 9.74 -12.69
N VAL A 81 16.94 8.78 -12.49
CA VAL A 81 15.61 8.77 -13.13
C VAL A 81 14.81 10.00 -12.70
N PHE A 82 14.73 10.25 -11.39
CA PHE A 82 13.98 11.38 -10.85
C PHE A 82 14.59 12.73 -11.22
N SER A 83 15.92 12.86 -11.18
CA SER A 83 16.61 14.10 -11.58
C SER A 83 16.39 14.41 -13.06
N LYS A 84 16.41 13.40 -13.94
CA LYS A 84 16.11 13.57 -15.38
C LYS A 84 14.68 14.04 -15.63
N ALA A 85 13.74 13.69 -14.77
CA ALA A 85 12.36 14.15 -14.83
C ALA A 85 12.17 15.55 -14.19
N GLY A 86 13.23 16.18 -13.68
CA GLY A 86 13.16 17.49 -13.01
C GLY A 86 12.64 17.43 -11.57
N VAL A 87 12.62 16.25 -10.95
CA VAL A 87 12.21 16.09 -9.54
C VAL A 87 13.41 16.41 -8.63
N ASP A 88 13.20 17.32 -7.68
CA ASP A 88 14.20 17.67 -6.67
C ASP A 88 14.60 16.42 -5.86
N PRO A 89 15.89 16.02 -5.84
CA PRO A 89 16.36 14.88 -5.06
C PRO A 89 16.04 14.95 -3.57
N ARG A 90 15.85 16.15 -3.00
CA ARG A 90 15.47 16.34 -1.59
C ARG A 90 14.06 15.81 -1.27
N ARG A 91 13.23 15.57 -2.28
CA ARG A 91 11.92 14.93 -2.14
C ARG A 91 12.02 13.42 -1.99
N LEU A 92 13.18 12.81 -2.27
CA LEU A 92 13.36 11.36 -2.29
C LEU A 92 13.81 10.84 -0.92
N HIS A 93 13.00 9.93 -0.37
CA HIS A 93 13.33 9.13 0.81
C HIS A 93 13.46 7.67 0.36
N LEU A 94 14.67 7.12 0.43
CA LEU A 94 14.97 5.78 -0.08
C LEU A 94 15.19 4.81 1.09
N ASP A 95 14.34 3.80 1.18
CA ASP A 95 14.44 2.69 2.12
C ASP A 95 14.90 1.41 1.40
N TYR A 96 15.92 0.78 1.96
CA TYR A 96 16.53 -0.46 1.45
C TYR A 96 16.51 -1.60 2.48
N GLU A 97 15.83 -1.40 3.62
CA GLU A 97 15.71 -2.43 4.66
C GLU A 97 14.65 -3.49 4.30
N ALA A 98 13.65 -3.12 3.50
CA ALA A 98 12.60 -4.02 3.09
C ALA A 98 13.11 -5.16 2.17
N VAL A 99 12.74 -6.39 2.53
CA VAL A 99 13.10 -7.63 1.82
C VAL A 99 11.90 -8.32 1.16
N ASP A 100 10.69 -7.95 1.56
CA ASP A 100 9.43 -8.41 1.00
C ASP A 100 8.32 -7.35 1.08
N THR A 101 7.15 -7.70 0.55
CA THR A 101 6.01 -6.78 0.46
C THR A 101 5.43 -6.38 1.81
N VAL A 102 5.54 -7.19 2.87
CA VAL A 102 5.12 -6.79 4.22
C VAL A 102 6.11 -5.78 4.77
N THR A 103 7.41 -6.09 4.68
CA THR A 103 8.46 -5.20 5.18
C THR A 103 8.49 -3.86 4.47
N ASN A 104 8.08 -3.79 3.19
CA ASN A 104 7.92 -2.52 2.47
C ASN A 104 7.01 -1.51 3.20
N PHE A 105 6.03 -1.99 3.95
CA PHE A 105 5.17 -1.11 4.74
C PHE A 105 5.71 -0.92 6.16
N THR A 106 6.14 -2.00 6.82
CA THR A 106 6.49 -1.94 8.24
C THR A 106 7.73 -1.10 8.52
N THR A 107 8.68 -0.99 7.59
CA THR A 107 9.88 -0.15 7.75
C THR A 107 9.56 1.34 7.71
N LEU A 108 8.49 1.73 7.01
CA LEU A 108 8.17 3.13 6.75
C LEU A 108 6.95 3.66 7.50
N VAL A 109 6.03 2.79 7.93
CA VAL A 109 4.71 3.22 8.43
C VAL A 109 4.82 4.13 9.67
N ASP A 110 5.73 3.83 10.58
CA ASP A 110 5.90 4.62 11.81
C ASP A 110 6.56 5.98 11.50
N ASP A 111 7.48 6.05 10.51
CA ASP A 111 8.06 7.30 10.00
C ASP A 111 7.02 8.18 9.31
N LEU A 112 6.13 7.59 8.51
CA LEU A 112 5.02 8.30 7.89
C LEU A 112 4.08 8.88 8.96
N GLN A 113 3.75 8.08 9.98
CA GLN A 113 2.90 8.51 11.09
C GLN A 113 3.54 9.66 11.89
N ALA A 114 4.82 9.53 12.25
CA ALA A 114 5.57 10.53 13.01
C ALA A 114 5.64 11.88 12.29
N ARG A 115 5.62 11.86 10.94
CA ARG A 115 5.57 13.06 10.08
C ARG A 115 4.16 13.63 9.88
N GLY A 116 3.14 13.04 10.51
CA GLY A 116 1.76 13.49 10.39
C GLY A 116 1.13 13.20 9.02
N ILE A 117 1.71 12.28 8.24
CA ILE A 117 1.12 11.85 6.96
C ILE A 117 -0.11 10.99 7.27
N LYS A 118 -1.24 11.32 6.65
CA LYS A 118 -2.55 10.68 6.83
C LYS A 118 -3.11 10.07 5.56
N SER A 119 -2.59 10.43 4.39
CA SER A 119 -2.96 9.83 3.12
C SER A 119 -1.76 9.75 2.19
N VAL A 120 -1.60 8.64 1.45
CA VAL A 120 -0.51 8.43 0.49
C VAL A 120 -1.02 7.94 -0.87
N TYR A 121 -0.30 8.27 -1.94
CA TYR A 121 -0.42 7.52 -3.18
C TYR A 121 0.34 6.21 -3.01
N LEU A 122 -0.33 5.07 -3.12
CA LEU A 122 0.30 3.76 -3.07
C LEU A 122 0.64 3.31 -4.49
N ILE A 123 1.92 3.33 -4.82
CA ILE A 123 2.41 3.09 -6.18
C ILE A 123 3.13 1.74 -6.23
N THR A 124 2.65 0.85 -7.09
CA THR A 124 3.33 -0.40 -7.45
C THR A 124 2.78 -0.91 -8.78
N SER A 125 3.37 -1.96 -9.35
CA SER A 125 2.87 -2.55 -10.59
C SER A 125 1.46 -3.14 -10.41
N ASP A 126 0.63 -3.04 -11.45
CA ASP A 126 -0.75 -3.56 -11.48
C ASP A 126 -0.88 -5.01 -10.98
N PHE A 127 0.00 -5.91 -11.41
CA PHE A 127 -0.02 -7.32 -11.04
C PHE A 127 0.27 -7.57 -9.55
N HIS A 128 0.90 -6.61 -8.86
CA HIS A 128 1.17 -6.60 -7.43
C HIS A 128 0.14 -5.82 -6.60
N MET A 129 -0.67 -4.97 -7.24
CA MET A 129 -1.50 -3.98 -6.56
C MET A 129 -2.50 -4.61 -5.58
N ARG A 130 -3.16 -5.72 -5.95
CA ARG A 130 -4.11 -6.40 -5.05
C ARG A 130 -3.48 -6.76 -3.70
N ARG A 131 -2.27 -7.33 -3.73
CA ARG A 131 -1.55 -7.72 -2.51
C ARG A 131 -1.11 -6.50 -1.72
N ALA A 132 -0.65 -5.45 -2.40
CA ALA A 132 -0.29 -4.19 -1.78
C ALA A 132 -1.49 -3.53 -1.07
N CYS A 133 -2.68 -3.51 -1.67
CA CYS A 133 -3.88 -2.96 -1.04
C CYS A 133 -4.27 -3.74 0.23
N VAL A 134 -4.26 -5.08 0.19
CA VAL A 134 -4.57 -5.90 1.39
C VAL A 134 -3.63 -5.57 2.55
N ILE A 135 -2.34 -5.51 2.28
CA ILE A 135 -1.33 -5.22 3.31
C ILE A 135 -1.44 -3.75 3.77
N GLY A 136 -1.64 -2.82 2.84
CA GLY A 136 -1.80 -1.40 3.10
C GLY A 136 -2.99 -1.10 4.01
N GLU A 137 -4.16 -1.69 3.75
CA GLU A 137 -5.35 -1.52 4.61
C GLU A 137 -5.07 -1.95 6.05
N ILE A 138 -4.26 -3.00 6.25
CA ILE A 138 -3.93 -3.49 7.58
C ILE A 138 -2.87 -2.60 8.24
N ILE A 139 -1.73 -2.37 7.56
CA ILE A 139 -0.57 -1.71 8.17
C ILE A 139 -0.74 -0.19 8.21
N LEU A 140 -0.99 0.45 7.05
CA LEU A 140 -1.21 1.90 7.00
C LEU A 140 -2.46 2.27 7.80
N GLY A 141 -3.53 1.48 7.63
CA GLY A 141 -4.78 1.68 8.38
C GLY A 141 -4.61 1.61 9.89
N SER A 142 -3.73 0.72 10.40
CA SER A 142 -3.42 0.65 11.85
C SER A 142 -2.78 1.93 12.41
N ARG A 143 -2.22 2.80 11.56
CA ARG A 143 -1.67 4.12 11.94
C ARG A 143 -2.56 5.29 11.55
N GLY A 144 -3.77 5.02 11.08
CA GLY A 144 -4.69 6.04 10.57
C GLY A 144 -4.19 6.71 9.29
N ILE A 145 -3.51 5.92 8.44
CA ILE A 145 -3.02 6.36 7.13
C ILE A 145 -3.89 5.70 6.05
N GLU A 146 -4.57 6.52 5.27
CA GLU A 146 -5.31 6.09 4.09
C GLU A 146 -4.41 6.04 2.85
N PHE A 147 -4.87 5.41 1.78
CA PHE A 147 -4.12 5.42 0.54
C PHE A 147 -5.01 5.45 -0.71
N LYS A 148 -4.45 6.02 -1.78
CA LYS A 148 -4.97 5.98 -3.14
C LYS A 148 -4.09 5.07 -4.00
N PRO A 149 -4.57 3.91 -4.47
CA PRO A 149 -3.79 3.04 -5.31
C PRO A 149 -3.55 3.68 -6.69
N VAL A 150 -2.30 3.69 -7.13
CA VAL A 150 -1.88 4.16 -8.46
C VAL A 150 -1.10 3.03 -9.12
N PRO A 151 -1.77 2.16 -9.91
CA PRO A 151 -1.13 1.01 -10.52
C PRO A 151 -0.22 1.45 -11.67
N VAL A 152 1.03 0.99 -11.66
CA VAL A 152 1.95 1.12 -12.79
C VAL A 152 1.62 0.00 -13.79
N PRO A 153 1.24 0.32 -15.03
CA PRO A 153 0.89 -0.69 -16.02
C PRO A 153 2.00 -1.69 -16.27
N SER A 154 1.64 -2.97 -16.43
CA SER A 154 2.58 -4.02 -16.83
C SER A 154 1.91 -5.07 -17.73
N GLU A 155 2.73 -5.84 -18.43
CA GLU A 155 2.25 -6.95 -19.27
C GLU A 155 2.09 -8.27 -18.49
N LYS A 156 2.09 -8.23 -17.15
CA LYS A 156 2.06 -9.43 -16.30
C LYS A 156 0.66 -9.72 -15.78
N SER A 157 0.32 -11.00 -15.75
CA SER A 157 -0.88 -11.46 -15.06
C SER A 157 -0.81 -11.20 -13.55
N PRO A 158 -1.94 -10.87 -12.89
CA PRO A 158 -2.00 -10.69 -11.45
C PRO A 158 -1.42 -11.87 -10.68
N GLU A 159 -0.81 -11.59 -9.52
CA GLU A 159 -0.28 -12.64 -8.66
C GLU A 159 -1.38 -13.62 -8.18
N PRO A 160 -1.02 -14.83 -7.70
CA PRO A 160 -1.97 -15.71 -7.03
C PRO A 160 -2.56 -15.09 -5.76
N ILE A 161 -3.85 -15.34 -5.51
CA ILE A 161 -4.58 -14.80 -4.33
C ILE A 161 -3.94 -15.27 -3.02
N GLN A 162 -3.41 -16.48 -2.99
CA GLN A 162 -2.78 -17.10 -1.81
C GLN A 162 -1.65 -16.23 -1.23
N LYS A 163 -0.90 -15.51 -2.08
CA LYS A 163 0.13 -14.58 -1.62
C LYS A 163 -0.48 -13.41 -0.82
N SER A 164 -1.63 -12.90 -1.27
CA SER A 164 -2.33 -11.81 -0.58
C SER A 164 -2.88 -12.26 0.77
N ILE A 165 -3.43 -13.49 0.84
CA ILE A 165 -3.91 -14.08 2.09
C ILE A 165 -2.74 -14.28 3.08
N ARG A 166 -1.65 -14.91 2.63
CA ARG A 166 -0.46 -15.15 3.46
C ARG A 166 0.12 -13.86 4.00
N ASP A 167 0.35 -12.87 3.14
CA ASP A 167 0.98 -11.62 3.55
C ASP A 167 0.01 -10.72 4.35
N GLY A 168 -1.29 -10.82 4.13
CA GLY A 168 -2.31 -10.21 5.00
C GLY A 168 -2.30 -10.81 6.41
N ALA A 169 -2.21 -12.14 6.55
CA ALA A 169 -2.06 -12.77 7.86
C ALA A 169 -0.77 -12.33 8.56
N ARG A 170 0.36 -12.25 7.83
CA ARG A 170 1.62 -11.69 8.36
C ARG A 170 1.48 -10.24 8.80
N ALA A 171 0.76 -9.41 8.04
CA ALA A 171 0.50 -8.02 8.38
C ALA A 171 -0.31 -7.89 9.69
N ILE A 172 -1.33 -8.72 9.90
CA ILE A 172 -2.11 -8.75 11.14
C ILE A 172 -1.21 -9.16 12.33
N ILE A 173 -0.41 -10.21 12.16
CA ILE A 173 0.55 -10.65 13.18
C ILE A 173 1.50 -9.51 13.54
N TRP A 174 2.02 -8.80 12.54
CA TRP A 174 2.89 -7.65 12.78
C TRP A 174 2.17 -6.53 13.54
N VAL A 175 0.94 -6.17 13.17
CA VAL A 175 0.18 -5.14 13.91
C VAL A 175 -0.02 -5.55 15.37
N ALA A 176 -0.26 -6.84 15.63
CA ALA A 176 -0.50 -7.34 16.98
C ALA A 176 0.77 -7.50 17.83
N THR A 177 1.94 -7.72 17.22
CA THR A 177 3.15 -8.19 17.94
C THR A 177 4.43 -7.43 17.61
N GLY A 178 4.46 -6.63 16.54
CA GLY A 178 5.66 -6.05 15.95
C GLY A 178 6.53 -7.04 15.15
N TYR A 179 6.20 -8.34 15.15
CA TYR A 179 6.99 -9.36 14.47
C TYR A 179 6.70 -9.44 12.97
N THR A 180 7.73 -9.25 12.13
CA THR A 180 7.59 -9.20 10.67
C THR A 180 7.64 -10.59 10.01
N GLY A 181 8.20 -11.60 10.69
CA GLY A 181 8.46 -12.92 10.12
C GLY A 181 9.55 -12.98 9.04
N ALA A 182 10.24 -11.86 8.77
CA ALA A 182 11.32 -11.79 7.78
C ALA A 182 12.64 -12.42 8.29
N ASP A 183 12.87 -12.45 9.60
CA ASP A 183 14.10 -13.00 10.20
C ASP A 183 14.23 -14.52 9.98
N ALA A 184 13.12 -15.24 9.92
CA ALA A 184 13.11 -16.68 9.63
C ALA A 184 13.55 -17.01 8.18
N ALA A 185 13.47 -16.05 7.25
CA ALA A 185 13.92 -16.21 5.88
C ALA A 185 15.42 -15.88 5.69
N LYS A 186 16.01 -15.03 6.55
CA LYS A 186 17.46 -14.75 6.56
C LYS A 186 18.28 -15.97 6.99
N ASN A 187 17.79 -16.77 7.93
CA ASN A 187 18.47 -17.96 8.44
C ASN A 187 18.39 -19.21 7.53
N LYS A 188 17.81 -19.08 6.33
CA LYS A 188 17.70 -20.17 5.33
C LYS A 188 18.49 -19.90 4.04
N ARG A 189 19.40 -18.93 4.05
CA ARG A 189 20.32 -18.63 2.94
C ARG A 189 21.76 -18.85 3.35
#